data_AF-A0A8T7F9E7-F1
#
_entry.id   AF-A0A8T7F9E7-F1
#
_cell.length_a   1.000
_cell.length_b   1.000
_cell.length_c   1.000
_cell.angle_alpha   90.00
_cell.angle_beta   90.00
_cell.angle_gamma   90.00
#
_symmetry.space_group_name_H-M   'P 1'
#
loop_
_entity.id
_entity.type
_entity.pdbx_description
1 polymer ?
#
loop_
_entity_poly.entity_id
_entity_poly.type
_entity_poly.pdbx_seq_one_letter_code
_entity_poly.pdbx_strand_id
1 'polypeptide(L)'
;MDITAYDVFTTIGLPHWTYVERPAYESLIEKCIKERTIAFVHGPSKSGKTVIVRKVLEKLKTRYFEMSARNFKSADEFAETLARQLKIPTGSEADPQTKIAKVFAELSH
;
A
#
# COMPACT_ATOMS: atom_id res chain seq x y z
N MET A 1 -23.78 21.24 7.79
CA MET A 1 -22.67 20.66 8.57
C MET A 1 -21.54 21.66 8.48
N ASP A 2 -21.15 22.26 9.61
CA ASP A 2 -20.03 23.20 9.62
C ASP A 2 -18.71 22.43 9.55
N ILE A 3 -17.86 22.79 8.58
CA ILE A 3 -16.51 22.23 8.43
C ILE A 3 -15.61 22.93 9.44
N THR A 4 -14.97 22.17 10.33
CA THR A 4 -14.05 22.69 11.34
C THR A 4 -12.60 22.59 10.88
N ALA A 5 -11.69 23.32 11.53
CA ALA A 5 -10.26 23.19 11.26
C ALA A 5 -9.74 21.75 11.48
N TYR A 6 -10.34 20.98 12.40
CA TYR A 6 -9.99 19.59 12.62
C TYR A 6 -10.30 18.71 11.40
N ASP A 7 -11.36 19.01 10.65
CA ASP A 7 -11.75 18.27 9.45
C ASP A 7 -10.79 18.53 8.27
N VAL A 8 -10.13 19.68 8.27
CA VAL A 8 -9.19 20.12 7.22
C VAL A 8 -7.76 19.63 7.48
N PHE A 9 -7.37 19.55 8.74
CA PHE A 9 -6.02 19.20 9.19
C PHE A 9 -5.96 17.85 9.93
N THR A 10 -6.80 16.88 9.54
CA THR A 10 -6.77 15.56 10.17
C THR A 10 -5.36 14.96 10.07
N THR A 11 -4.80 14.57 11.22
CA THR A 11 -3.49 13.92 11.29
C THR A 11 -3.54 12.45 10.87
N ILE A 12 -4.75 11.92 10.73
CA ILE A 12 -5.05 10.53 10.42
C ILE A 12 -5.92 10.50 9.16
N GLY A 13 -5.55 9.65 8.21
CA GLY A 13 -6.29 9.46 6.96
C GLY A 13 -5.72 10.21 5.75
N LEU A 14 -6.49 10.21 4.67
CA LEU A 14 -6.18 10.92 3.44
C LEU A 14 -6.81 12.33 3.48
N PRO A 15 -6.05 13.40 3.25
CA PRO A 15 -6.63 14.74 3.21
C PRO A 15 -7.61 14.84 2.04
N HIS A 16 -8.84 15.27 2.31
CA HIS A 16 -9.83 15.53 1.26
C HIS A 16 -9.71 16.95 0.72
N TRP A 17 -9.51 17.92 1.60
CA TRP A 17 -9.54 19.35 1.27
C TRP A 17 -8.16 19.98 1.05
N THR A 18 -7.12 19.41 1.65
CA THR A 18 -5.76 19.97 1.67
C THR A 18 -4.77 19.23 0.77
N TYR A 19 -5.25 18.25 0.01
CA TYR A 19 -4.40 17.55 -0.95
C TYR A 19 -4.12 18.46 -2.16
N VAL A 20 -2.84 18.71 -2.41
CA VAL A 20 -2.39 19.36 -3.64
C VAL A 20 -2.03 18.27 -4.63
N GLU A 21 -2.77 18.23 -5.74
CA GLU A 21 -2.57 17.27 -6.84
C GLU A 21 -1.16 17.38 -7.41
N ARG A 22 -0.63 16.23 -7.83
CA ARG A 22 0.69 16.12 -8.47
C ARG A 22 0.59 15.27 -9.73
N PRO A 23 0.00 15.82 -10.82
CA PRO A 23 -0.45 15.03 -11.97
C PRO A 23 0.62 14.14 -12.61
N ALA A 24 1.87 14.63 -12.69
CA ALA A 24 2.98 13.87 -13.25
C ALA A 24 3.30 12.61 -12.45
N TYR A 25 3.35 12.72 -11.11
CA TYR A 25 3.63 11.57 -10.23
C TYR A 25 2.42 10.65 -10.11
N GLU A 26 1.21 11.21 -10.03
CA GLU A 26 -0.02 10.42 -10.00
C GLU A 26 -0.15 9.56 -11.26
N SER A 27 0.08 10.14 -12.44
CA SER A 27 0.02 9.41 -13.72
C SER A 27 1.05 8.28 -13.80
N LEU A 28 2.27 8.48 -13.27
CA LEU A 28 3.29 7.44 -13.21
C LEU A 28 2.88 6.29 -12.28
N ILE A 29 2.34 6.60 -11.09
CA ILE A 29 1.87 5.58 -10.15
C ILE A 29 0.67 4.83 -10.74
N GLU A 30 -0.28 5.53 -11.35
CA GLU A 30 -1.41 4.93 -12.06
C GLU A 30 -0.94 3.95 -13.14
N LYS A 31 0.06 4.35 -13.93
CA LYS A 31 0.67 3.50 -14.96
C LYS A 31 1.28 2.23 -14.35
N CYS A 32 2.10 2.37 -13.30
CA CYS A 32 2.71 1.20 -12.64
C CYS A 32 1.67 0.22 -12.09
N ILE A 33 0.58 0.73 -11.50
CA ILE A 33 -0.52 -0.11 -11.00
C ILE A 33 -1.19 -0.87 -12.15
N LYS A 34 -1.53 -0.17 -13.24
CA LYS A 34 -2.19 -0.76 -14.42
C LYS A 34 -1.31 -1.81 -15.10
N GLU A 35 0.00 -1.57 -15.18
CA GLU A 35 0.99 -2.46 -15.79
C GLU A 35 1.46 -3.57 -14.83
N ARG A 36 0.96 -3.62 -13.59
CA ARG A 36 1.36 -4.59 -12.55
C ARG A 36 2.87 -4.61 -12.30
N THR A 37 3.51 -3.44 -12.34
CA THR A 37 4.97 -3.33 -12.14
C THR A 37 5.31 -3.04 -10.69
N ILE A 38 6.48 -3.51 -10.26
CA ILE A 38 7.06 -3.12 -8.98
C ILE A 38 7.64 -1.71 -9.12
N ALA A 39 7.18 -0.79 -8.28
CA ALA A 39 7.65 0.59 -8.25
C ALA A 39 8.27 0.95 -6.91
N PHE A 40 9.38 1.69 -6.95
CA PHE A 40 10.04 2.23 -5.75
C PHE A 40 9.84 3.74 -5.69
N VAL A 41 9.16 4.22 -4.65
CA VAL A 41 8.90 5.66 -4.45
C VAL A 41 9.83 6.20 -3.37
N HIS A 42 10.80 7.04 -3.77
CA HIS A 42 11.80 7.60 -2.87
C HIS A 42 11.70 9.12 -2.74
N GLY A 43 12.32 9.68 -1.70
CA GLY A 43 12.40 11.11 -1.46
C GLY A 43 12.36 11.49 0.03
N PRO A 44 12.52 12.78 0.37
CA PRO A 44 12.62 13.26 1.74
C PRO A 44 11.45 12.84 2.64
N SER A 45 11.67 12.77 3.95
CA SER A 45 10.58 12.54 4.91
C SER A 45 9.52 13.64 4.81
N LYS A 46 8.25 13.28 5.08
CA LYS A 46 7.08 14.18 4.99
C LYS A 46 6.81 14.80 3.60
N SER A 47 7.43 14.31 2.54
CA SER A 47 7.17 14.80 1.16
C SER A 47 5.84 14.36 0.54
N GLY A 48 5.02 13.57 1.25
CA GLY A 48 3.71 13.12 0.80
C GLY A 48 3.69 11.77 0.05
N LYS A 49 4.79 10.99 0.03
CA LYS A 49 4.88 9.70 -0.69
C LYS A 49 3.73 8.73 -0.39
N THR A 50 3.46 8.49 0.88
CA THR A 50 2.36 7.59 1.30
C THR A 50 1.01 8.15 0.90
N VAL A 51 0.83 9.47 1.00
CA VAL A 51 -0.44 10.15 0.69
C VAL A 51 -0.73 10.06 -0.81
N ILE A 52 0.24 10.35 -1.68
CA ILE A 52 0.01 10.30 -3.13
C ILE A 52 -0.30 8.88 -3.62
N VAL A 53 0.40 7.85 -3.12
CA VAL A 53 0.12 6.45 -3.48
C VAL A 53 -1.28 6.05 -3.04
N ARG A 54 -1.66 6.39 -1.80
CA ARG A 54 -3.01 6.12 -1.28
C ARG A 54 -4.11 6.88 -2.05
N LYS A 55 -3.86 8.13 -2.46
CA LYS A 55 -4.80 8.91 -3.30
C LYS A 55 -5.04 8.27 -4.65
N VAL A 56 -3.97 7.80 -5.31
CA VAL A 56 -4.09 7.10 -6.58
C VAL A 56 -4.86 5.78 -6.40
N LEU A 57 -4.56 5.00 -5.35
CA LEU A 57 -5.28 3.76 -5.06
C LEU A 57 -6.78 4.00 -4.78
N GLU A 58 -7.11 5.05 -4.02
CA GLU A 58 -8.49 5.50 -3.76
C GLU A 58 -9.20 5.89 -5.06
N LYS A 59 -8.56 6.71 -5.90
CA LYS A 59 -9.07 7.15 -7.21
C LYS A 59 -9.36 5.98 -8.15
N LEU A 60 -8.46 4.99 -8.19
CA LEU A 60 -8.61 3.79 -9.00
C LEU A 60 -9.59 2.76 -8.40
N LYS A 61 -10.06 2.98 -7.16
CA LYS A 61 -10.86 2.02 -6.39
C LYS A 61 -10.17 0.65 -6.28
N THR A 62 -8.84 0.65 -6.28
CA THR A 62 -8.03 -0.57 -6.20
C THR A 62 -7.98 -1.03 -4.76
N ARG A 63 -8.36 -2.29 -4.49
CA ARG A 63 -8.14 -2.89 -3.17
C ARG A 63 -6.64 -3.10 -2.98
N TYR A 64 -6.14 -2.74 -1.80
CA TYR A 64 -4.74 -2.88 -1.48
C TYR A 64 -4.56 -3.31 -0.03
N PHE A 65 -3.41 -3.93 0.23
CA PHE A 65 -2.89 -4.17 1.57
C PHE A 65 -1.73 -3.23 1.81
N GLU A 66 -1.76 -2.53 2.94
CA GLU A 66 -0.65 -1.68 3.37
C GLU A 66 0.05 -2.34 4.54
N MET A 67 1.36 -2.52 4.40
CA MET A 67 2.22 -3.12 5.40
C MET A 67 3.38 -2.18 5.69
N SER A 68 3.65 -1.95 6.97
CA SER A 68 4.80 -1.15 7.41
C SER A 68 5.92 -2.09 7.84
N ALA A 69 7.09 -1.96 7.22
CA ALA A 69 8.26 -2.78 7.56
C ALA A 69 8.65 -2.66 9.05
N ARG A 70 8.31 -1.55 9.72
CA ARG A 70 8.57 -1.34 11.15
C ARG A 70 7.82 -2.30 12.06
N ASN A 71 6.78 -2.95 11.56
CA ASN A 71 5.93 -3.85 12.32
C ASN A 71 6.44 -5.30 12.29
N PHE A 72 7.54 -5.59 11.60
CA PHE A 72 8.06 -6.94 11.41
C PHE A 72 9.51 -7.02 11.89
N LYS A 73 9.83 -8.08 12.62
CA LYS A 73 11.19 -8.38 13.11
C LYS A 73 11.95 -9.31 12.17
N SER A 74 11.24 -10.04 11.31
CA SER A 74 11.83 -10.98 10.35
C SER A 74 11.02 -11.05 9.05
N ALA A 75 11.63 -11.62 8.01
CA ALA A 75 10.94 -11.91 6.74
C ALA A 75 9.78 -12.92 6.93
N ASP A 76 9.92 -13.84 7.88
CA ASP A 76 8.92 -14.86 8.20
C ASP A 76 7.64 -14.21 8.75
N GLU A 77 7.80 -13.26 9.67
CA GLU A 77 6.68 -12.52 10.27
C GLU A 77 5.94 -11.68 9.21
N PHE A 78 6.69 -11.11 8.26
CA PHE A 78 6.12 -10.43 7.09
C PHE A 78 5.32 -11.39 6.22
N ALA A 79 5.89 -12.53 5.84
CA ALA A 79 5.26 -13.53 4.98
C ALA A 79 3.97 -14.10 5.61
N GLU A 80 4.00 -14.42 6.89
CA GLU A 80 2.83 -14.93 7.61
C GLU A 80 1.72 -13.88 7.73
N THR A 81 2.09 -12.63 8.01
CA THR A 81 1.10 -11.55 8.08
C THR A 81 0.44 -11.32 6.73
N LEU A 82 1.22 -11.32 5.65
CA LEU A 82 0.71 -11.20 4.28
C LEU A 82 -0.23 -12.36 3.93
N ALA A 83 0.17 -13.60 4.21
CA ALA A 83 -0.65 -14.79 3.93
C ALA A 83 -1.97 -14.76 4.71
N ARG A 84 -1.95 -14.35 5.99
CA ARG A 84 -3.18 -14.16 6.79
C ARG A 84 -4.09 -13.09 6.20
N GLN A 85 -3.55 -11.95 5.77
CA GLN A 85 -4.34 -10.88 5.14
C GLN A 85 -4.99 -11.34 3.83
N LEU A 86 -4.31 -12.21 3.09
CA LEU A 86 -4.80 -12.80 1.85
C LEU A 86 -5.67 -14.04 2.04
N LYS A 87 -5.87 -14.48 3.30
CA LYS A 87 -6.59 -15.71 3.66
C LYS A 87 -6.03 -16.97 2.98
N ILE A 88 -4.73 -16.98 2.72
CA ILE A 88 -4.06 -18.11 2.08
C ILE A 88 -3.76 -19.15 3.16
N PRO A 89 -4.16 -20.42 2.98
CA PRO A 89 -3.90 -21.48 3.94
C PRO A 89 -2.39 -21.71 4.07
N THR A 90 -1.79 -21.25 5.16
CA THR A 90 -0.41 -21.59 5.49
C THR A 90 -0.38 -22.98 6.12
N GLY A 91 -0.32 -24.02 5.29
CA GLY A 91 0.06 -25.37 5.74
C GLY A 91 1.45 -25.33 6.39
N SER A 92 1.66 -26.14 7.44
CA SER A 92 2.94 -26.21 8.15
C SER A 92 4.05 -26.73 7.23
N GLU A 93 5.26 -26.20 7.42
CA GLU A 93 6.55 -26.66 6.85
C GLU A 93 6.99 -26.16 5.45
N ALA A 94 6.49 -25.02 4.95
CA ALA A 94 7.15 -24.32 3.84
C ALA A 94 8.08 -23.21 4.35
N ASP A 95 9.27 -23.07 3.76
CA ASP A 95 10.17 -21.95 4.04
C ASP A 95 9.53 -20.60 3.61
N PRO A 96 10.02 -19.46 4.13
CA PRO A 96 9.40 -18.14 3.91
C PRO A 96 9.34 -17.74 2.44
N GLN A 97 10.33 -18.10 1.63
CA GLN A 97 10.35 -17.78 0.20
C GLN A 97 9.30 -18.60 -0.53
N THR A 98 9.14 -19.88 -0.18
CA THR A 98 8.08 -20.74 -0.74
C THR A 98 6.68 -20.23 -0.36
N LYS A 99 6.49 -19.75 0.88
CA LYS A 99 5.22 -19.11 1.29
C LYS A 99 4.92 -17.86 0.45
N ILE A 100 5.91 -16.98 0.29
CA ILE A 100 5.78 -15.75 -0.52
C ILE A 100 5.51 -16.09 -2.00
N ALA A 101 6.22 -17.06 -2.57
CA ALA A 101 6.03 -17.47 -3.95
C ALA A 101 4.62 -18.04 -4.20
N LYS A 102 4.09 -18.86 -3.29
CA LYS A 102 2.70 -19.35 -3.37
C LYS A 102 1.70 -18.20 -3.34
N VAL A 103 1.92 -17.22 -2.47
CA VAL A 103 1.09 -16.01 -2.39
C VAL A 103 1.07 -15.27 -3.73
N PHE A 104 2.23 -15.02 -4.33
CA PHE A 104 2.32 -14.32 -5.61
C PHE A 104 1.73 -15.13 -6.77
N ALA A 105 1.85 -16.46 -6.74
CA ALA A 105 1.25 -17.34 -7.74
C ALA A 105 -0.29 -17.27 -7.72
N GLU A 106 -0.91 -17.31 -6.53
CA GLU A 106 -2.37 -17.21 -6.41
C GLU A 106 -2.91 -15.82 -6.81
N LEU A 107 -2.13 -14.77 -6.62
CA LEU A 107 -2.50 -13.39 -7.02
C LEU A 107 -2.38 -13.11 -8.52
N SER A 108 -1.76 -14.00 -9.29
CA SER A 108 -1.47 -13.80 -10.72
C SER A 108 -2.55 -14.35 -11.66
N HIS A 109 -3.57 -15.02 -11.11
CA HIS A 109 -4.75 -15.54 -11.83
C HIS A 109 -5.96 -14.61 -11.66
#